data_AF-A0A4U9YEA1-F1
#
_entry.id   AF-A0A4U9YEA1-F1
#
_cell.length_a   1.000
_cell.length_b   1.000
_cell.length_c   1.000
_cell.angle_alpha   90.00
_cell.angle_beta   90.00
_cell.angle_gamma   90.00
#
_symmetry.space_group_name_H-M   'P 1'
#
loop_
_entity.id
_entity.type
_entity.pdbx_description
1 polymer ?
#
loop_
_entity_poly.entity_id
_entity_poly.type
_entity_poly.pdbx_seq_one_letter_code
_entity_poly.pdbx_strand_id
1 'polypeptide(L)'
;MRFVKKTQIDRKLLVNQTKALLAKKQYDDCFELLADDMKKNPHLPDPHNLMGILLEEKGDHLLAMKHFRVALDLDPTYLPAEYNLEHYGSFSPSGHCAYDKKDCLHHHSSLGLANHLFLCD
;
A
#
# COMPACT_ATOMS: atom_id res chain seq x y z
N MET A 1 16.32 19.09 -3.97
CA MET A 1 15.33 19.06 -2.86
C MET A 1 13.88 19.36 -3.23
N ARG A 2 13.54 20.15 -4.27
CA ARG A 2 12.13 20.46 -4.61
C ARG A 2 11.32 19.27 -5.16
N PHE A 3 11.91 18.43 -6.00
CA PHE A 3 11.23 17.28 -6.61
C PHE A 3 10.81 16.22 -5.57
N VAL A 4 11.72 15.80 -4.68
CA VAL A 4 11.42 14.83 -3.61
C VAL A 4 10.29 15.28 -2.69
N LYS A 5 10.26 16.57 -2.32
CA LYS A 5 9.17 17.13 -1.49
C LYS A 5 7.82 17.13 -2.23
N LYS A 6 7.82 17.42 -3.53
CA LYS A 6 6.62 17.36 -4.37
C LYS A 6 6.07 15.94 -4.41
N THR A 7 6.91 14.95 -4.73
CA THR A 7 6.52 13.53 -4.74
C THR A 7 5.98 13.06 -3.39
N GLN A 8 6.55 13.51 -2.27
CA GLN A 8 6.04 13.15 -0.94
C GLN A 8 4.66 13.77 -0.64
N ILE A 9 4.42 15.01 -1.08
CA ILE A 9 3.10 15.66 -0.98
C ILE A 9 2.08 14.93 -1.85
N ASP A 10 2.46 14.58 -3.08
CA ASP A 10 1.61 13.87 -4.04
C ASP A 10 1.21 12.48 -3.49
N ARG A 11 2.15 11.73 -2.89
CA ARG A 11 1.84 10.44 -2.24
C ARG A 11 0.87 10.57 -1.06
N LYS A 12 1.09 11.55 -0.19
CA LYS A 12 0.20 11.78 0.96
C LYS A 12 -1.21 12.17 0.49
N LEU A 13 -1.30 12.95 -0.58
CA LEU A 13 -2.57 13.31 -1.19
C LEU A 13 -3.30 12.07 -1.74
N LEU A 14 -2.60 11.22 -2.49
CA LEU A 14 -3.15 9.98 -3.04
C LEU A 14 -3.71 9.05 -1.96
N VAL A 15 -2.96 8.84 -0.88
CA VAL A 15 -3.41 8.03 0.28
C VAL A 15 -4.68 8.62 0.90
N ASN A 16 -4.72 9.93 1.13
CA ASN A 16 -5.88 10.58 1.74
C ASN A 16 -7.13 10.52 0.86
N GLN A 17 -6.98 10.74 -0.46
CA GLN A 17 -8.08 10.63 -1.41
C GLN A 17 -8.61 9.20 -1.49
N THR A 18 -7.71 8.21 -1.52
CA THR A 18 -8.08 6.78 -1.49
C THR A 18 -8.89 6.46 -0.24
N LYS A 19 -8.40 6.82 0.96
CA LYS A 19 -9.12 6.63 2.22
C LYS A 19 -10.51 7.27 2.18
N ALA A 20 -10.62 8.50 1.65
CA ALA A 20 -11.89 9.21 1.56
C ALA A 20 -12.89 8.56 0.59
N LEU A 21 -12.42 8.06 -0.55
CA LEU A 21 -13.28 7.39 -1.53
C LEU A 21 -13.76 6.02 -1.03
N LEU A 22 -12.87 5.24 -0.40
CA LEU A 22 -13.23 3.96 0.22
C LEU A 22 -14.24 4.12 1.35
N ALA A 23 -14.05 5.12 2.22
CA ALA A 23 -15.01 5.43 3.30
C ALA A 23 -16.42 5.77 2.76
N LYS A 24 -16.50 6.34 1.56
CA LYS A 24 -17.76 6.65 0.86
C LYS A 24 -18.25 5.51 -0.04
N LYS A 25 -17.52 4.39 -0.13
CA LYS A 25 -17.76 3.27 -1.06
C LYS A 25 -17.80 3.69 -2.53
N GLN A 26 -17.11 4.77 -2.89
CA GLN A 26 -16.97 5.25 -4.27
C GLN A 26 -15.86 4.48 -4.97
N TYR A 27 -16.10 3.19 -5.22
CA TYR A 27 -15.06 2.27 -5.69
C TYR A 27 -14.58 2.57 -7.11
N ASP A 28 -15.47 3.01 -8.00
CA ASP A 28 -15.11 3.28 -9.39
C ASP A 28 -14.28 4.56 -9.52
N ASP A 29 -14.64 5.61 -8.77
CA ASP A 29 -13.83 6.83 -8.66
C ASP A 29 -12.44 6.53 -8.08
N CYS A 30 -12.38 5.63 -7.08
CA CYS A 30 -11.12 5.19 -6.48
C CYS A 30 -10.26 4.42 -7.49
N PHE A 31 -10.87 3.55 -8.28
CA PHE A 31 -10.19 2.81 -9.34
C PHE A 31 -9.59 3.76 -10.37
N GLU A 32 -10.36 4.71 -10.88
CA GLU A 32 -9.89 5.68 -11.88
C GLU A 32 -8.76 6.56 -11.33
N LEU A 33 -8.87 7.02 -10.08
CA LEU A 33 -7.81 7.77 -9.40
C LEU A 33 -6.50 6.98 -9.38
N LEU A 34 -6.54 5.72 -8.96
CA LEU A 34 -5.36 4.88 -8.82
C LEU A 34 -4.80 4.46 -10.18
N ALA A 35 -5.65 4.16 -11.16
CA ALA A 35 -5.24 3.82 -12.52
C ALA A 35 -4.58 5.01 -13.24
N ASP A 36 -5.06 6.23 -13.03
CA ASP A 36 -4.43 7.45 -13.55
C ASP A 36 -3.08 7.71 -12.87
N ASP A 37 -2.98 7.50 -11.55
CA ASP A 37 -1.69 7.63 -10.85
C ASP A 37 -0.66 6.60 -11.33
N MET A 38 -1.06 5.33 -11.51
CA MET A 38 -0.19 4.29 -12.12
C MET A 38 0.33 4.69 -13.50
N LYS A 39 -0.51 5.31 -14.34
CA LYS A 39 -0.08 5.79 -15.67
C LYS A 39 0.96 6.91 -15.59
N LYS A 40 0.81 7.82 -14.62
CA LYS A 40 1.74 8.94 -14.41
C LYS A 40 3.03 8.51 -13.72
N ASN A 41 2.93 7.52 -12.84
CA ASN A 41 3.98 7.07 -11.94
C ASN A 41 4.19 5.54 -12.01
N PRO A 42 4.56 4.98 -13.18
CA PRO A 42 4.59 3.53 -13.40
C PRO A 42 5.64 2.76 -12.58
N HIS A 43 6.54 3.47 -11.90
CA HIS A 43 7.61 2.88 -11.09
C HIS A 43 7.37 3.02 -9.59
N LEU A 44 6.22 3.58 -9.18
CA LEU A 44 5.91 3.75 -7.77
C LEU A 44 5.12 2.54 -7.23
N PRO A 45 5.48 2.01 -6.06
CA PRO A 45 4.76 0.91 -5.44
C PRO A 45 3.42 1.36 -4.81
N ASP A 46 3.30 2.64 -4.41
CA ASP A 46 2.14 3.15 -3.67
C ASP A 46 0.79 2.91 -4.37
N PRO A 47 0.63 3.22 -5.68
CA PRO A 47 -0.65 3.02 -6.34
C PRO A 47 -1.05 1.54 -6.43
N HIS A 48 -0.07 0.63 -6.57
CA HIS A 48 -0.31 -0.80 -6.57
C HIS A 48 -0.76 -1.30 -5.20
N ASN A 49 -0.12 -0.83 -4.11
CA ASN A 49 -0.58 -1.14 -2.77
C ASN A 49 -2.02 -0.65 -2.50
N LEU A 50 -2.32 0.59 -2.87
CA LEU A 50 -3.64 1.18 -2.69
C LEU A 50 -4.72 0.49 -3.55
N MET A 51 -4.37 0.05 -4.76
CA MET A 51 -5.27 -0.74 -5.60
C MET A 51 -5.58 -2.11 -4.99
N GLY A 52 -4.58 -2.75 -4.35
CA GLY A 52 -4.81 -3.97 -3.59
C GLY A 52 -5.85 -3.78 -2.48
N ILE A 53 -5.74 -2.70 -1.70
CA ILE A 53 -6.71 -2.37 -0.64
C ILE A 53 -8.11 -2.14 -1.23
N LEU A 54 -8.22 -1.39 -2.32
CA LEU A 54 -9.50 -1.19 -3.02
C LEU A 54 -10.12 -2.52 -3.46
N LEU A 55 -9.32 -3.43 -3.99
CA LEU A 55 -9.81 -4.72 -4.47
C LEU A 55 -10.25 -5.64 -3.34
N GLU A 56 -9.56 -5.63 -2.19
CA GLU A 56 -10.03 -6.30 -0.96
C GLU A 56 -11.39 -5.75 -0.51
N GLU A 57 -11.55 -4.43 -0.49
CA GLU A 57 -12.84 -3.79 -0.16
C GLU A 57 -13.97 -4.16 -1.14
N LYS A 58 -13.63 -4.46 -2.40
CA LYS A 58 -14.58 -4.97 -3.42
C LYS A 58 -14.77 -6.50 -3.36
N GLY A 59 -13.98 -7.21 -2.56
CA GLY A 59 -14.00 -8.68 -2.44
C GLY A 59 -13.23 -9.43 -3.53
N ASP A 60 -12.45 -8.74 -4.37
CA ASP A 60 -11.58 -9.37 -5.37
C ASP A 60 -10.19 -9.67 -4.79
N HIS A 61 -10.17 -10.59 -3.83
CA HIS A 61 -8.98 -10.98 -3.08
C HIS A 61 -7.83 -11.44 -3.98
N LEU A 62 -8.12 -12.24 -5.01
CA LEU A 62 -7.08 -12.77 -5.89
C LEU A 62 -6.37 -11.67 -6.68
N LEU A 63 -7.11 -10.66 -7.16
CA LEU A 63 -6.52 -9.54 -7.86
C LEU A 63 -5.80 -8.61 -6.88
N ALA A 64 -6.33 -8.41 -5.68
CA ALA A 64 -5.66 -7.64 -4.63
C ALA A 64 -4.26 -8.18 -4.32
N MET A 65 -4.17 -9.50 -4.09
CA MET A 65 -2.90 -10.19 -3.83
C MET A 65 -1.89 -10.09 -4.98
N LYS A 66 -2.35 -9.92 -6.24
CA LYS A 66 -1.45 -9.63 -7.37
C LYS A 66 -0.92 -8.20 -7.29
N HIS A 67 -1.77 -7.23 -6.98
CA HIS A 67 -1.36 -5.83 -6.89
C HIS A 67 -0.36 -5.59 -5.76
N PHE A 68 -0.53 -6.21 -4.59
CA PHE A 68 0.47 -6.11 -3.53
C PHE A 68 1.82 -6.73 -3.94
N ARG A 69 1.82 -7.85 -4.67
CA ARG A 69 3.06 -8.45 -5.21
C ARG A 69 3.76 -7.53 -6.20
N VAL A 70 3.01 -6.89 -7.11
CA VAL A 70 3.59 -5.91 -8.04
C VAL A 70 4.22 -4.73 -7.29
N ALA A 71 3.62 -4.27 -6.19
CA ALA A 71 4.25 -3.24 -5.37
C ALA A 71 5.62 -3.68 -4.82
N LEU A 72 5.75 -4.94 -4.38
CA LEU A 72 7.04 -5.50 -3.95
C LEU A 72 8.01 -5.79 -5.09
N ASP A 73 7.51 -6.11 -6.30
CA ASP A 73 8.36 -6.25 -7.48
C ASP A 73 8.97 -4.89 -7.90
N LEU A 74 8.24 -3.79 -7.70
CA LEU A 74 8.72 -2.43 -7.96
C LEU A 74 9.68 -1.95 -6.87
N ASP A 75 9.37 -2.24 -5.61
CA ASP A 75 10.23 -1.92 -4.46
C ASP A 75 10.13 -3.03 -3.41
N PRO A 76 11.13 -3.94 -3.35
CA PRO A 76 11.16 -5.03 -2.37
C PRO A 76 11.20 -4.57 -0.91
N THR A 77 11.48 -3.29 -0.65
CA THR A 77 11.54 -2.69 0.70
C THR A 77 10.27 -1.93 1.08
N TYR A 78 9.22 -1.99 0.24
CA TYR A 78 7.96 -1.28 0.46
C TYR A 78 7.09 -1.97 1.52
N LEU A 79 7.40 -1.65 2.78
CA LEU A 79 6.75 -2.21 3.98
C LEU A 79 5.21 -2.27 3.94
N PRO A 80 4.46 -1.28 3.40
CA PRO A 80 3.00 -1.37 3.37
C PRO A 80 2.46 -2.54 2.54
N ALA A 81 3.12 -2.88 1.43
CA ALA A 81 2.69 -4.01 0.61
C ALA A 81 3.06 -5.36 1.24
N GLU A 82 4.22 -5.45 1.88
CA GLU A 82 4.62 -6.63 2.66
C GLU A 82 3.61 -6.89 3.79
N TYR A 83 3.30 -5.86 4.57
CA TYR A 83 2.28 -5.91 5.63
C TYR A 83 0.94 -6.41 5.09
N ASN A 84 0.45 -5.83 3.99
CA ASN A 84 -0.85 -6.19 3.43
C ASN A 84 -0.86 -7.62 2.88
N LEU A 85 0.24 -8.08 2.26
CA LEU A 85 0.35 -9.47 1.80
C LEU A 85 0.30 -10.46 2.97
N GLU A 86 0.99 -10.17 4.06
CA GLU A 86 0.94 -11.00 5.26
C GLU A 86 -0.46 -10.97 5.87
N HIS A 87 -1.03 -9.78 6.04
CA HIS A 87 -2.35 -9.59 6.64
C HIS A 87 -3.43 -10.35 5.86
N TYR A 88 -3.55 -10.13 4.55
CA TYR A 88 -4.57 -10.76 3.71
C TYR A 88 -4.24 -12.22 3.32
N GLY A 89 -2.97 -12.63 3.38
CA GLY A 89 -2.56 -14.01 3.17
C GLY A 89 -2.70 -14.91 4.41
N SER A 90 -2.89 -14.34 5.59
CA SER A 90 -3.07 -15.09 6.83
C SER A 90 -4.44 -15.76 6.90
N PHE A 91 -4.49 -16.99 7.44
CA PHE A 91 -5.74 -17.70 7.73
C PHE A 91 -6.59 -16.99 8.81
N SER A 92 -5.99 -16.07 9.57
CA SER A 92 -6.66 -15.27 10.58
C SER A 92 -6.18 -13.83 10.47
N PRO A 93 -6.70 -13.06 9.50
CA PRO A 93 -6.34 -11.67 9.35
C PRO A 93 -6.71 -10.93 10.63
N SER A 94 -5.71 -10.30 11.26
CA SER A 94 -5.89 -9.45 12.43
C SER A 94 -5.21 -8.11 12.17
N GLY A 95 -5.85 -7.01 12.59
CA GLY A 95 -5.36 -5.66 12.32
C GLY A 95 -6.09 -4.92 11.20
N HIS A 96 -5.48 -3.84 10.73
CA HIS A 96 -6.01 -2.96 9.69
C HIS A 96 -5.03 -2.98 8.52
N CYS A 97 -5.51 -2.75 7.29
CA CYS A 97 -4.63 -2.60 6.14
C CYS A 97 -3.68 -1.39 6.28
N ALA A 98 -2.49 -1.53 5.68
CA ALA A 98 -1.46 -0.49 5.65
C ALA A 98 -1.52 0.31 4.36
N TYR A 99 -1.92 1.58 4.45
CA TYR A 99 -1.93 2.50 3.31
C TYR A 99 -0.55 3.13 3.12
N ASP A 100 0.15 3.41 4.22
CA ASP A 100 1.51 3.94 4.21
C ASP A 100 2.37 3.33 5.33
N LYS A 101 3.66 3.68 5.34
CA LYS A 101 4.64 3.12 6.29
C LYS A 101 4.27 3.29 7.77
N LYS A 102 3.48 4.30 8.13
CA LYS A 102 3.07 4.54 9.52
C LYS A 102 2.10 3.50 10.02
N ASP A 103 1.26 2.99 9.13
CA ASP A 103 0.28 1.95 9.46
C ASP A 103 0.99 0.63 9.82
N CYS A 104 2.22 0.42 9.31
CA CYS A 104 3.04 -0.78 9.57
C CYS A 104 3.70 -0.80 10.97
N LEU A 105 3.86 0.37 11.62
CA LEU A 105 4.65 0.52 12.84
C LEU A 105 4.03 -0.17 14.08
N HIS A 106 2.83 -0.74 13.95
CA HIS A 106 2.13 -1.45 15.01
C HIS A 106 2.29 -2.98 14.97
N HIS A 107 2.97 -3.55 13.96
CA HIS A 107 3.07 -5.01 13.77
C HIS A 107 4.48 -5.61 14.00
N HIS A 108 5.54 -4.80 13.98
CA HIS A 108 6.91 -5.30 14.20
C HIS A 108 7.21 -5.75 15.65
N SER A 109 6.31 -5.53 16.60
CA SER A 109 6.47 -6.00 17.98
C SER A 109 6.07 -7.46 18.19
N SER A 110 5.40 -8.11 17.23
CA SER A 110 4.86 -9.48 17.40
C SER A 110 5.49 -10.55 16.49
N LEU A 111 6.28 -10.17 15.49
CA LEU A 111 7.02 -11.11 14.65
C LEU A 111 8.50 -10.99 14.95
N GLY A 112 8.99 -11.89 15.81
CA GLY A 112 10.42 -12.07 16.09
C GLY A 112 11.19 -12.56 14.87
N LEU A 113 11.39 -11.69 13.89
CA LEU A 113 12.40 -11.85 12.84
C LEU A 113 13.26 -10.59 12.80
N ALA A 114 14.37 -10.68 13.53
CA ALA A 114 15.58 -9.97 13.21
C ALA A 114 15.96 -10.31 11.76
N ASN A 115 15.72 -9.39 10.82
CA ASN A 115 16.49 -9.20 9.60
C ASN A 115 15.83 -8.12 8.71
N HIS A 116 15.94 -6.86 9.10
CA HIS A 116 16.24 -5.82 8.12
C HIS A 116 17.06 -4.75 8.83
N LEU A 117 18.31 -4.63 8.37
CA LEU A 117 19.35 -3.79 8.92
C LEU A 117 18.85 -2.37 9.23
N PHE A 118 18.77 -2.04 10.52
CA PHE A 118 19.11 -0.71 11.01
C PHE A 118 20.62 -0.69 11.30
N LEU A 119 21.43 -0.70 10.25
CA LEU A 119 22.84 -0.27 10.27
C LEU A 119 23.13 0.39 8.92
N CYS A 120 23.91 1.48 8.97
CA CYS A 120 24.22 2.50 7.94
C CYS A 120 23.19 3.66 7.93
N ASP A 121 23.43 4.84 8.50
CA ASP A 121 24.65 5.51 9.02
C ASP A 121 24.33 6.31 10.30
#